data_AF-A0A9W6WHL2-F1
#
_entry.id   AF-A0A9W6WHL2-F1
#
_cell.length_a   1.000
_cell.length_b   1.000
_cell.length_c   1.000
_cell.angle_alpha   90.00
_cell.angle_beta   90.00
_cell.angle_gamma   90.00
#
_symmetry.space_group_name_H-M   'P 1'
#
loop_
_entity.id
_entity.type
_entity.pdbx_description
1 polymer ?
#
loop_
_entity_poly.entity_id
_entity_poly.type
_entity_poly.pdbx_seq_one_letter_code
_entity_poly.pdbx_strand_id
1 'polypeptide(L)'
;MRLCLSPHNSLKAVATSGILSNISKRFLSYPTELTPTTSDNASLDEIYSRVAAKSSEKGQSSVFAVSSDTDGVLIPVNSKSLRKWSLFEACLRCKDFDRADMILANMREDTKGGMPNTFFLDGVCEFLKQWANDETVTMEQVKLWLVHVNELDKNFRCDPRISAWILKLLLDKDPKVDAAELSKEFWIYTRSKFGASNKDILSHIAIIGLINTRRLVSILPVLQKDVPTEYQNLFQA
;
A
#
# COMPACT_ATOMS: atom_id res chain seq x y z
N MET A 1 1.62 -21.31 -15.34
CA MET A 1 1.48 -20.80 -13.95
C MET A 1 1.16 -22.02 -13.08
N ARG A 2 2.06 -22.46 -12.20
CA ARG A 2 1.86 -23.64 -11.32
C ARG A 2 1.61 -23.15 -9.89
N LEU A 3 0.53 -23.60 -9.26
CA LEU A 3 0.23 -23.39 -7.84
C LEU A 3 0.63 -24.65 -7.06
N CYS A 4 1.50 -24.50 -6.05
CA CYS A 4 1.80 -25.59 -5.11
C CYS A 4 0.78 -25.56 -3.97
N LEU A 5 0.13 -26.70 -3.73
CA LEU A 5 -0.70 -26.98 -2.57
C LEU A 5 0.17 -27.63 -1.48
N SER A 6 -0.07 -27.29 -0.21
CA SER A 6 0.26 -28.21 0.89
C SER A 6 -0.88 -28.20 1.93
N PRO A 7 -1.35 -29.36 2.39
CA PRO A 7 -2.51 -29.49 3.26
C PRO A 7 -2.13 -29.26 4.73
N HIS A 8 -3.10 -28.78 5.51
CA HIS A 8 -2.98 -28.57 6.94
C HIS A 8 -2.66 -29.86 7.71
N ASN A 9 -1.70 -29.79 8.63
CA ASN A 9 -1.75 -30.53 9.90
C ASN A 9 -0.96 -29.80 11.00
N SER A 10 -1.63 -29.61 12.13
CA SER A 10 -1.16 -29.62 13.53
C SER A 10 0.21 -29.01 13.93
N LEU A 11 0.13 -28.07 14.88
CA LEU A 11 1.17 -27.52 15.79
C LEU A 11 2.52 -28.27 15.90
N LYS A 12 3.64 -27.59 15.57
CA LYS A 12 4.89 -27.42 16.37
C LYS A 12 5.93 -26.60 15.59
N ALA A 13 6.65 -25.73 16.31
CA ALA A 13 7.70 -24.85 15.77
C ALA A 13 8.96 -25.63 15.32
N VAL A 14 9.59 -25.24 14.21
CA VAL A 14 11.06 -25.20 13.95
C VAL A 14 11.32 -24.29 12.73
N ALA A 15 12.31 -23.40 12.85
CA ALA A 15 12.86 -22.62 11.76
C ALA A 15 13.79 -23.47 10.87
N THR A 16 13.65 -23.39 9.55
CA THR A 16 14.79 -23.46 8.60
C THR A 16 14.41 -22.96 7.21
N SER A 17 15.38 -22.24 6.63
CA SER A 17 15.53 -21.68 5.28
C SER A 17 14.89 -22.41 4.10
N GLY A 18 14.42 -21.64 3.11
CA GLY A 18 14.14 -22.13 1.76
C GLY A 18 13.55 -21.06 0.84
N ILE A 19 14.40 -20.50 -0.01
CA ILE A 19 14.08 -19.55 -1.08
C ILE A 19 13.13 -20.23 -2.11
N LEU A 20 12.08 -19.50 -2.52
CA LEU A 20 11.40 -19.46 -3.83
C LEU A 20 9.87 -19.41 -3.75
N SER A 21 9.31 -18.53 -4.59
CA SER A 21 7.91 -18.27 -4.94
C SER A 21 7.05 -17.42 -3.99
N ASN A 22 7.30 -16.11 -3.96
CA ASN A 22 6.30 -15.10 -3.62
C ASN A 22 5.27 -14.99 -4.77
N ILE A 23 4.33 -15.92 -4.81
CA ILE A 23 3.16 -15.81 -5.69
C ILE A 23 2.13 -14.95 -4.95
N SER A 24 1.82 -13.82 -5.57
CA SER A 24 0.76 -12.86 -5.21
C SER A 24 -0.53 -13.60 -4.84
N LYS A 25 -0.89 -13.59 -3.56
CA LYS A 25 -2.22 -13.99 -3.07
C LYS A 25 -3.11 -12.75 -3.10
N ARG A 26 -3.58 -12.35 -4.27
CA ARG A 26 -4.58 -11.28 -4.42
C ARG A 26 -5.83 -11.87 -5.06
N PHE A 27 -6.99 -11.40 -4.60
CA PHE A 27 -8.37 -11.86 -4.86
C PHE A 27 -8.89 -12.94 -3.91
N LEU A 28 -9.69 -12.51 -2.94
CA LEU A 28 -10.69 -13.34 -2.29
C LEU A 28 -12.06 -12.71 -2.51
N SER A 29 -12.76 -13.16 -3.56
CA SER A 29 -14.21 -13.04 -3.61
C SER A 29 -14.78 -14.10 -2.66
N TYR A 30 -15.15 -13.73 -1.44
CA TYR A 30 -16.01 -14.57 -0.62
C TYR A 30 -17.41 -13.96 -0.57
N PRO A 31 -18.44 -14.65 -1.08
CA PRO A 31 -19.79 -14.43 -0.60
C PRO A 31 -19.87 -14.94 0.86
N THR A 32 -20.46 -14.13 1.74
CA THR A 32 -20.93 -14.58 3.05
C THR A 32 -22.13 -15.49 2.83
N GLU A 33 -21.88 -16.72 2.36
CA GLU A 33 -22.70 -17.94 2.54
C GLU A 33 -22.07 -19.10 1.74
N LEU A 34 -22.03 -20.26 2.38
CA LEU A 34 -21.17 -21.42 2.11
C LEU A 34 -21.46 -22.12 0.76
N THR A 35 -20.41 -22.37 -0.03
CA THR A 35 -20.01 -23.70 -0.56
C THR A 35 -18.74 -23.58 -1.42
N PRO A 36 -17.77 -24.51 -1.30
CA PRO A 36 -16.53 -24.46 -2.07
C PRO A 36 -16.77 -25.03 -3.47
N THR A 37 -17.10 -24.18 -4.44
CA THR A 37 -17.02 -24.57 -5.85
C THR A 37 -15.70 -24.09 -6.44
N THR A 38 -14.76 -25.03 -6.47
CA THR A 38 -13.59 -25.14 -7.34
C THR A 38 -13.66 -24.29 -8.63
N SER A 39 -12.79 -23.29 -8.75
CA SER A 39 -12.06 -23.01 -9.99
C SER A 39 -10.99 -21.94 -9.73
N ASP A 40 -9.77 -22.38 -9.44
CA ASP A 40 -8.58 -21.54 -9.27
C ASP A 40 -8.02 -20.99 -10.61
N ASN A 41 -8.83 -20.87 -11.66
CA ASN A 41 -8.38 -20.46 -13.01
C ASN A 41 -9.38 -19.54 -13.76
N ALA A 42 -10.07 -18.62 -13.08
CA ALA A 42 -10.93 -17.67 -13.78
C ALA A 42 -10.10 -16.62 -14.54
N SER A 43 -10.30 -16.50 -15.85
CA SER A 43 -9.70 -15.46 -16.68
C SER A 43 -10.22 -14.06 -16.31
N LEU A 44 -9.46 -13.00 -16.62
CA LEU A 44 -9.90 -11.60 -16.40
C LEU A 44 -11.28 -11.33 -17.04
N ASP A 45 -11.51 -11.89 -18.22
CA ASP A 45 -12.80 -11.78 -18.93
C ASP A 45 -13.92 -12.52 -18.19
N GLU A 46 -13.66 -13.67 -17.58
CA GLU A 46 -14.63 -14.38 -16.72
C GLU A 46 -14.95 -13.60 -15.45
N ILE A 47 -13.97 -12.92 -14.87
CA ILE A 47 -14.20 -12.05 -13.70
C ILE A 47 -15.09 -10.87 -14.12
N TYR A 48 -14.78 -10.20 -15.24
CA TYR A 48 -15.58 -9.07 -15.71
C TYR A 48 -17.00 -9.46 -16.15
N SER A 49 -17.16 -10.62 -16.78
CA SER A 49 -18.47 -11.13 -17.19
C SER A 49 -19.31 -11.57 -15.99
N ARG A 50 -18.72 -12.14 -14.93
CA ARG A 50 -19.43 -12.40 -13.65
C ARG A 50 -19.85 -11.10 -12.94
N VAL A 51 -19.00 -10.07 -12.98
CA VAL A 51 -19.32 -8.74 -12.44
C VAL A 51 -20.48 -8.09 -13.21
N ALA A 52 -20.50 -8.23 -14.54
CA ALA A 52 -21.57 -7.70 -15.39
C ALA A 52 -22.89 -8.48 -15.25
N ALA A 53 -22.83 -9.81 -15.17
CA ALA A 53 -24.01 -10.68 -15.04
C ALA A 53 -24.72 -10.51 -13.68
N LYS A 54 -24.00 -10.19 -12.61
CA LYS A 54 -24.61 -9.93 -11.29
C LYS A 54 -25.22 -8.54 -11.15
N SER A 55 -24.87 -7.59 -12.02
CA SER A 55 -25.50 -6.25 -11.99
C SER A 55 -26.95 -6.26 -12.51
N SER A 56 -27.38 -7.35 -13.17
CA SER A 56 -28.73 -7.54 -13.71
C SER A 56 -29.73 -8.23 -12.76
N GLU A 57 -29.29 -8.81 -11.65
CA GLU A 57 -30.19 -9.40 -10.65
C GLU A 57 -30.59 -8.33 -9.62
N LYS A 58 -31.87 -7.93 -9.66
CA LYS A 58 -32.44 -6.95 -8.72
C LYS A 58 -32.16 -7.36 -7.27
N GLY A 59 -31.34 -6.58 -6.57
CA GLY A 59 -31.38 -6.46 -5.12
C GLY A 59 -30.13 -6.85 -4.33
N GLN A 60 -29.11 -7.45 -4.92
CA GLN A 60 -27.84 -7.72 -4.22
C GLN A 60 -26.74 -6.82 -4.76
N SER A 61 -26.48 -5.73 -4.03
CA SER A 61 -25.24 -4.95 -4.16
C SER A 61 -24.06 -5.89 -3.90
N SER A 62 -23.46 -6.47 -4.95
CA SER A 62 -22.25 -7.27 -4.82
C SER A 62 -21.13 -6.39 -4.29
N VAL A 63 -20.81 -6.54 -3.00
CA VAL A 63 -19.68 -5.88 -2.35
C VAL A 63 -18.44 -6.69 -2.70
N PHE A 64 -17.56 -6.13 -3.54
CA PHE A 64 -16.24 -6.70 -3.82
C PHE A 64 -15.27 -6.24 -2.73
N ALA A 65 -14.14 -6.90 -2.56
CA ALA A 65 -13.09 -6.43 -1.67
C ALA A 65 -11.78 -6.26 -2.43
N VAL A 66 -11.08 -5.16 -2.19
CA VAL A 66 -9.75 -4.85 -2.73
C VAL A 66 -8.78 -4.63 -1.59
N SER A 67 -7.50 -4.91 -1.79
CA SER A 67 -6.48 -4.71 -0.78
C SER A 67 -5.17 -4.27 -1.43
N SER A 68 -4.48 -3.34 -0.78
CA SER A 68 -3.11 -2.99 -1.14
C SER A 68 -2.11 -4.06 -0.68
N ASP A 69 -0.95 -4.15 -1.34
CA ASP A 69 0.15 -5.04 -0.87
C ASP A 69 0.74 -4.52 0.44
N THR A 70 0.51 -3.25 0.72
CA THR A 70 1.12 -2.49 1.80
C THR A 70 0.48 -2.74 3.15
N ASP A 71 -0.80 -3.10 3.21
CA ASP A 71 -1.50 -3.34 4.47
C ASP A 71 -2.29 -4.66 4.53
N GLY A 72 -2.57 -5.30 3.39
CA GLY A 72 -3.36 -6.53 3.37
C GLY A 72 -4.80 -6.36 3.86
N VAL A 73 -5.29 -5.11 3.98
CA VAL A 73 -6.65 -4.82 4.47
C VAL A 73 -7.64 -4.93 3.31
N LEU A 74 -8.69 -5.73 3.49
CA LEU A 74 -9.77 -5.89 2.52
C LEU A 74 -10.79 -4.74 2.66
N ILE A 75 -10.84 -3.87 1.65
CA ILE A 75 -11.75 -2.73 1.58
C ILE A 75 -12.95 -3.10 0.70
N PRO A 76 -14.20 -3.02 1.23
CA PRO A 76 -15.39 -3.25 0.44
C PRO A 76 -15.57 -2.15 -0.62
N VAL A 77 -15.75 -2.54 -1.88
CA VAL A 77 -15.91 -1.65 -3.04
C VAL A 77 -17.02 -2.14 -3.98
N ASN A 78 -17.61 -1.20 -4.71
CA ASN A 78 -18.54 -1.51 -5.79
C ASN A 78 -17.79 -1.93 -7.08
N SER A 79 -18.52 -2.44 -8.06
CA SER A 79 -17.96 -2.88 -9.34
C SER A 79 -17.26 -1.78 -10.13
N LYS A 80 -17.70 -0.52 -10.03
CA LYS A 80 -17.07 0.63 -10.70
C LYS A 80 -15.70 0.92 -10.11
N SER A 81 -15.58 0.97 -8.78
CA SER A 81 -14.32 1.16 -8.07
C SER A 81 -13.36 0.01 -8.32
N LEU A 82 -13.84 -1.24 -8.37
CA LEU A 82 -13.01 -2.40 -8.75
C LEU A 82 -12.43 -2.26 -10.17
N ARG A 83 -13.23 -1.81 -11.14
CA ARG A 83 -12.75 -1.56 -12.51
C ARG A 83 -11.69 -0.47 -12.56
N LYS A 84 -11.89 0.63 -11.82
CA LYS A 84 -10.88 1.71 -11.69
C LYS A 84 -9.58 1.16 -11.11
N TRP A 85 -9.65 0.37 -10.03
CA TRP A 85 -8.47 -0.25 -9.42
C TRP A 85 -7.71 -1.15 -10.40
N SER A 86 -8.44 -2.02 -11.10
CA SER A 86 -7.84 -2.94 -12.06
C SER A 86 -7.12 -2.20 -13.19
N LEU A 87 -7.75 -1.14 -13.72
CA LEU A 87 -7.16 -0.30 -14.76
C LEU A 87 -5.93 0.46 -14.24
N PHE A 88 -6.02 1.01 -13.03
CA PHE A 88 -4.90 1.67 -12.36
C PHE A 88 -3.70 0.74 -12.20
N GLU A 89 -3.90 -0.47 -11.68
CA GLU A 89 -2.82 -1.46 -11.56
C GLU A 89 -2.25 -1.86 -12.92
N ALA A 90 -3.07 -1.94 -13.97
CA ALA A 90 -2.61 -2.24 -15.31
C ALA A 90 -1.71 -1.10 -15.85
N CYS A 91 -2.10 0.15 -15.65
CA CYS A 91 -1.30 1.33 -16.01
C CYS A 91 0.03 1.35 -15.24
N LEU A 92 0.02 1.11 -13.93
CA LEU A 92 1.24 1.00 -13.12
C LEU A 92 2.19 -0.09 -13.63
N ARG A 93 1.66 -1.28 -13.91
CA ARG A 93 2.44 -2.40 -14.46
C ARG A 93 3.03 -2.10 -15.83
N CYS A 94 2.33 -1.32 -16.65
CA CYS A 94 2.79 -0.90 -17.97
C CYS A 94 3.66 0.37 -17.93
N LYS A 95 3.94 0.92 -16.74
CA LYS A 95 4.63 2.21 -16.53
C LYS A 95 3.96 3.40 -17.22
N ASP A 96 2.65 3.32 -17.47
CA ASP A 96 1.84 4.44 -17.98
C ASP A 96 1.37 5.29 -16.79
N PHE A 97 2.33 6.02 -16.20
CA PHE A 97 2.13 6.73 -14.93
C PHE A 97 1.19 7.93 -15.05
N ASP A 98 1.16 8.60 -16.19
CA ASP A 98 0.24 9.72 -16.44
C ASP A 98 -1.22 9.25 -16.39
N ARG A 99 -1.52 8.12 -17.04
CA ARG A 99 -2.87 7.55 -16.97
C ARG A 99 -3.18 6.98 -15.60
N ALA A 100 -2.21 6.34 -14.94
CA ALA A 100 -2.39 5.86 -13.58
C ALA A 100 -2.74 7.02 -12.61
N ASP A 101 -2.07 8.16 -12.71
CA ASP A 101 -2.34 9.35 -11.89
C ASP A 101 -3.75 9.91 -12.16
N MET A 102 -4.13 10.00 -13.44
CA MET A 102 -5.48 10.43 -13.82
C MET A 102 -6.57 9.50 -13.24
N ILE A 103 -6.34 8.18 -13.25
CA ILE A 103 -7.28 7.22 -12.66
C ILE A 103 -7.31 7.37 -11.14
N LEU A 104 -6.16 7.54 -10.49
CA LEU A 104 -6.04 7.75 -9.05
C LEU A 104 -6.82 8.99 -8.59
N ALA A 105 -6.69 10.11 -9.31
CA ALA A 105 -7.47 11.31 -9.05
C ALA A 105 -8.99 11.05 -9.11
N ASN A 106 -9.43 10.19 -10.04
CA ASN A 106 -10.83 9.76 -10.13
C ASN A 106 -11.26 8.78 -9.02
N MET A 107 -10.35 8.10 -8.34
CA MET A 107 -10.68 7.22 -7.19
C MET A 107 -11.03 8.02 -5.94
N ARG A 108 -10.54 9.25 -5.81
CA ARG A 108 -10.85 10.15 -4.69
C ARG A 108 -12.35 10.39 -4.55
N GLU A 109 -13.10 10.43 -5.65
CA GLU A 109 -14.54 10.69 -5.66
C GLU A 109 -15.40 9.51 -5.17
N ASP A 110 -14.82 8.32 -5.03
CA ASP A 110 -15.59 7.12 -4.69
C ASP A 110 -15.98 7.02 -3.21
N THR A 111 -15.48 7.93 -2.36
CA THR A 111 -15.87 7.99 -0.94
C THR A 111 -16.75 9.21 -0.65
N LYS A 112 -17.95 8.95 -0.13
CA LYS A 112 -18.89 9.99 0.33
C LYS A 112 -18.77 10.15 1.84
N GLY A 113 -18.63 11.39 2.31
CA GLY A 113 -18.57 11.74 3.74
C GLY A 113 -17.14 11.98 4.22
N GLY A 114 -16.97 12.86 5.20
CA GLY A 114 -15.68 13.38 5.69
C GLY A 114 -14.75 12.38 6.40
N MET A 115 -14.85 11.09 6.06
CA MET A 115 -13.91 10.04 6.46
C MET A 115 -12.77 9.96 5.43
N PRO A 116 -11.54 9.60 5.84
CA PRO A 116 -10.43 9.36 4.91
C PRO A 116 -10.81 8.30 3.87
N ASN A 117 -10.57 8.61 2.59
CA ASN A 117 -10.83 7.68 1.48
C ASN A 117 -9.74 6.59 1.45
N THR A 118 -9.92 5.51 2.22
CA THR A 118 -8.94 4.42 2.31
C THR A 118 -8.56 3.84 0.95
N PHE A 119 -9.52 3.72 0.04
CA PHE A 119 -9.29 3.25 -1.33
C PHE A 119 -8.35 4.17 -2.15
N PHE A 120 -8.49 5.49 -1.99
CA PHE A 120 -7.57 6.47 -2.57
C PHE A 120 -6.19 6.42 -1.92
N LEU A 121 -6.12 6.29 -0.58
CA LEU A 121 -4.86 6.22 0.17
C LEU A 121 -4.02 4.99 -0.20
N ASP A 122 -4.69 3.86 -0.42
CA ASP A 122 -4.08 2.64 -0.96
C ASP A 122 -3.51 2.88 -2.36
N GLY A 123 -4.26 3.58 -3.21
CA GLY A 123 -3.81 3.98 -4.53
C GLY A 123 -2.57 4.88 -4.49
N VAL A 124 -2.52 5.84 -3.56
CA VAL A 124 -1.33 6.69 -3.34
C VAL A 124 -0.13 5.84 -2.93
N CYS A 125 -0.30 4.87 -2.02
CA CYS A 125 0.78 3.97 -1.61
C CYS A 125 1.30 3.11 -2.77
N GLU A 126 0.42 2.53 -3.59
CA GLU A 126 0.83 1.74 -4.76
C GLU A 126 1.48 2.59 -5.85
N PHE A 127 1.03 3.84 -6.03
CA PHE A 127 1.66 4.78 -6.96
C PHE A 127 3.08 5.14 -6.51
N LEU A 128 3.27 5.49 -5.23
CA LEU A 128 4.59 5.76 -4.66
C LEU A 128 5.52 4.54 -4.75
N LYS A 129 4.99 3.34 -4.50
CA LYS A 129 5.74 2.09 -4.62
C LYS A 129 6.30 1.84 -6.01
N GLN A 130 5.55 2.19 -7.07
CA GLN A 130 5.94 1.88 -8.44
C GLN A 130 6.56 3.06 -9.19
N TRP A 131 5.88 4.20 -9.25
CA TRP A 131 6.36 5.38 -9.97
C TRP A 131 7.52 6.04 -9.22
N ALA A 132 7.32 6.39 -7.95
CA ALA A 132 8.32 7.15 -7.22
C ALA A 132 9.59 6.32 -6.96
N ASN A 133 9.48 4.99 -6.90
CA ASN A 133 10.63 4.11 -6.74
C ASN A 133 11.42 3.86 -8.04
N ASP A 134 10.95 4.37 -9.19
CA ASP A 134 11.72 4.32 -10.44
C ASP A 134 12.98 5.22 -10.31
N GLU A 135 14.12 4.73 -10.82
CA GLU A 135 15.42 5.39 -10.75
C GLU A 135 15.45 6.75 -11.47
N THR A 136 14.58 6.91 -12.47
CA THR A 136 14.47 8.14 -13.27
C THR A 136 13.75 9.28 -12.55
N VAL A 137 13.01 8.96 -11.47
CA VAL A 137 12.20 9.94 -10.72
C VAL A 137 13.01 10.53 -9.58
N THR A 138 13.09 11.85 -9.48
CA THR A 138 13.80 12.55 -8.40
C THR A 138 12.91 12.80 -7.19
N MET A 139 13.50 13.05 -6.02
CA MET A 139 12.72 13.38 -4.83
C MET A 139 11.96 14.72 -4.99
N GLU A 140 12.51 15.70 -5.73
CA GLU A 140 11.80 16.93 -6.11
C GLU A 140 10.51 16.65 -6.89
N GLN A 141 10.53 15.73 -7.86
CA GLN A 141 9.33 15.36 -8.60
C GLN A 141 8.29 14.71 -7.68
N VAL A 142 8.72 13.85 -6.76
CA VAL A 142 7.84 13.27 -5.73
C VAL A 142 7.22 14.37 -4.87
N LYS A 143 8.00 15.35 -4.41
CA LYS A 143 7.52 16.48 -3.60
C LYS A 143 6.47 17.30 -4.36
N LEU A 144 6.69 17.58 -5.65
CA LEU A 144 5.71 18.28 -6.50
C LEU A 144 4.42 17.48 -6.67
N TRP A 145 4.52 16.17 -6.87
CA TRP A 145 3.36 15.30 -6.97
C TRP A 145 2.57 15.23 -5.64
N LEU A 146 3.26 15.20 -4.48
CA LEU A 146 2.60 15.25 -3.18
C LEU A 146 1.86 16.58 -2.93
N VAL A 147 2.30 17.69 -3.55
CA VAL A 147 1.55 18.95 -3.55
C VAL A 147 0.25 18.79 -4.33
N HIS A 148 0.29 18.16 -5.51
CA HIS A 148 -0.91 17.86 -6.29
C HIS A 148 -1.89 16.94 -5.53
N VAL A 149 -1.40 15.84 -4.93
CA VAL A 149 -2.23 14.92 -4.13
C VAL A 149 -2.89 15.64 -2.94
N ASN A 150 -2.18 16.58 -2.32
CA ASN A 150 -2.74 17.41 -1.25
C ASN A 150 -3.90 18.31 -1.69
N GLU A 151 -3.93 18.72 -2.95
CA GLU A 151 -5.05 19.48 -3.53
C GLU A 151 -6.28 18.58 -3.73
N LEU A 152 -6.07 17.29 -4.06
CA LEU A 152 -7.13 16.30 -4.23
C LEU A 152 -7.76 15.86 -2.90
N ASP A 153 -6.94 15.51 -1.91
CA ASP A 153 -7.39 15.13 -0.57
C ASP A 153 -6.35 15.50 0.49
N LYS A 154 -6.65 16.51 1.31
CA LYS A 154 -5.76 16.96 2.40
C LYS A 154 -5.56 15.90 3.49
N ASN A 155 -6.48 14.95 3.63
CA ASN A 155 -6.42 13.92 4.66
C ASN A 155 -5.39 12.83 4.35
N PHE A 156 -4.81 12.80 3.14
CA PHE A 156 -3.79 11.80 2.80
C PHE A 156 -2.57 11.85 3.72
N ARG A 157 -2.24 13.03 4.25
CA ARG A 157 -1.14 13.23 5.20
C ARG A 157 -1.37 12.56 6.55
N CYS A 158 -2.59 12.14 6.83
CA CYS A 158 -2.93 11.41 8.04
C CYS A 158 -2.65 9.91 7.95
N ASP A 159 -2.31 9.40 6.76
CA ASP A 159 -1.97 8.00 6.59
C ASP A 159 -0.48 7.75 6.90
N PRO A 160 -0.15 7.01 7.97
CA PRO A 160 1.24 6.74 8.33
C PRO A 160 2.00 5.92 7.28
N ARG A 161 1.30 5.17 6.41
CA ARG A 161 1.92 4.37 5.33
C ARG A 161 2.51 5.27 4.25
N ILE A 162 1.84 6.39 3.96
CA ILE A 162 2.31 7.38 2.98
C ILE A 162 3.58 8.05 3.51
N SER A 163 3.59 8.44 4.78
CA SER A 163 4.79 8.98 5.44
C SER A 163 5.94 7.97 5.44
N ALA A 164 5.65 6.68 5.68
CA ALA A 164 6.66 5.62 5.59
C ALA A 164 7.26 5.48 4.18
N TRP A 165 6.44 5.58 3.13
CA TRP A 165 6.92 5.62 1.73
C TRP A 165 7.80 6.82 1.45
N ILE A 166 7.40 8.01 1.89
CA ILE A 166 8.19 9.24 1.68
C ILE A 166 9.56 9.12 2.33
N LEU A 167 9.63 8.57 3.56
CA LEU A 167 10.90 8.36 4.26
C LEU A 167 11.79 7.34 3.55
N LYS A 168 11.20 6.25 3.06
CA LYS A 168 11.91 5.29 2.22
C LYS A 168 12.54 5.99 1.02
N LEU A 169 11.74 6.72 0.25
CA LEU A 169 12.16 7.38 -0.99
C LEU A 169 13.23 8.44 -0.73
N LEU A 170 13.11 9.20 0.35
CA LEU A 170 14.11 10.19 0.74
C LEU A 170 15.47 9.53 1.03
N LEU A 171 15.46 8.44 1.80
CA LEU A 171 16.68 7.71 2.13
C LEU A 171 17.29 6.99 0.92
N ASP A 172 16.46 6.40 0.06
CA ASP A 172 16.91 5.67 -1.13
C ASP A 172 17.48 6.62 -2.21
N LYS A 173 16.85 7.78 -2.42
CA LYS A 173 17.24 8.73 -3.47
C LYS A 173 18.32 9.70 -3.03
N ASP A 174 18.49 9.94 -1.73
CA ASP A 174 19.56 10.77 -1.19
C ASP A 174 20.44 10.00 -0.17
N PRO A 175 21.59 9.46 -0.61
CA PRO A 175 22.57 8.81 0.26
C PRO A 175 23.24 9.74 1.27
N LYS A 176 23.14 11.06 1.06
CA LYS A 176 23.80 12.09 1.88
C LYS A 176 22.83 12.89 2.73
N VAL A 177 21.53 12.55 2.72
CA VAL A 177 20.53 13.25 3.55
C VAL A 177 21.00 13.29 5.01
N ASP A 178 21.05 14.51 5.55
CA ASP A 178 21.55 14.79 6.88
C ASP A 178 20.43 14.78 7.93
N ALA A 179 20.81 14.92 9.20
CA ALA A 179 19.84 14.93 10.29
C ALA A 179 18.86 16.10 10.23
N ALA A 180 19.25 17.25 9.69
CA ALA A 180 18.44 18.45 9.67
C ALA A 180 17.34 18.34 8.60
N GLU A 181 17.69 17.89 7.40
CA GLU A 181 16.76 17.67 6.30
C GLU A 181 15.82 16.49 6.60
N LEU A 182 16.37 15.38 7.11
CA LEU A 182 15.57 14.23 7.51
C LEU A 182 14.60 14.61 8.63
N SER A 183 15.04 15.36 9.63
CA SER A 183 14.14 15.89 10.67
C SER A 183 13.07 16.77 10.04
N LYS A 184 13.43 17.75 9.21
CA LYS A 184 12.47 18.67 8.59
C LYS A 184 11.38 17.91 7.83
N GLU A 185 11.74 16.96 6.99
CA GLU A 185 10.80 16.14 6.23
C GLU A 185 9.97 15.23 7.16
N PHE A 186 10.61 14.53 8.09
CA PHE A 186 9.93 13.69 9.09
C PHE A 186 8.88 14.50 9.86
N TRP A 187 9.22 15.71 10.32
CA TRP A 187 8.33 16.63 11.06
C TRP A 187 7.23 17.26 10.19
N ILE A 188 7.42 17.43 8.88
CA ILE A 188 6.35 17.88 7.98
C ILE A 188 5.20 16.88 7.98
N TYR A 189 5.52 15.57 7.99
CA TYR A 189 4.54 14.50 7.90
C TYR A 189 4.14 13.89 9.26
N THR A 190 4.85 14.18 10.35
CA THR A 190 4.52 13.74 11.74
C THR A 190 3.90 14.83 12.63
N ARG A 191 3.84 16.08 12.17
CA ARG A 191 3.28 17.18 12.99
C ARG A 191 1.81 16.92 13.34
N SER A 192 1.43 17.30 14.57
CA SER A 192 0.09 17.13 15.18
C SER A 192 -1.11 17.56 14.32
N LYS A 193 -0.91 18.44 13.32
CA LYS A 193 -1.94 18.82 12.34
C LYS A 193 -2.33 17.69 11.38
N PHE A 194 -1.46 16.70 11.21
CA PHE A 194 -1.61 15.55 10.31
C PHE A 194 -1.73 14.21 11.07
N GLY A 195 -1.76 14.20 12.41
CA GLY A 195 -2.30 13.09 13.20
C GLY A 195 -1.45 11.81 13.37
N ALA A 196 -0.46 11.53 12.53
CA ALA A 196 0.37 10.31 12.67
C ALA A 196 1.54 10.51 13.64
N SER A 197 1.66 9.66 14.66
CA SER A 197 2.81 9.67 15.57
C SER A 197 4.04 9.01 14.92
N ASN A 198 5.24 9.30 15.45
CA ASN A 198 6.47 8.63 15.03
C ASN A 198 6.33 7.10 15.11
N LYS A 199 5.69 6.61 16.16
CA LYS A 199 5.46 5.19 16.40
C LYS A 199 4.54 4.58 15.34
N ASP A 200 3.52 5.31 14.90
CA ASP A 200 2.60 4.83 13.85
C ASP A 200 3.35 4.66 12.52
N ILE A 201 4.18 5.62 12.14
CA ILE A 201 4.99 5.54 10.92
C ILE A 201 6.01 4.42 11.01
N LEU A 202 6.73 4.33 12.13
CA LEU A 202 7.74 3.29 12.36
C LEU A 202 7.14 1.90 12.58
N SER A 203 5.82 1.78 12.77
CA SER A 203 5.16 0.47 12.71
C SER A 203 5.21 -0.14 11.29
N HIS A 204 5.37 0.69 10.26
CA HIS A 204 5.45 0.28 8.85
C HIS A 204 6.90 0.06 8.37
N ILE A 205 7.74 -0.58 9.19
CA ILE A 205 9.12 -0.95 8.80
C ILE A 205 9.18 -1.79 7.52
N ALA A 206 8.14 -2.58 7.23
CA ALA A 206 8.05 -3.33 5.97
C ALA A 206 8.05 -2.42 4.73
N ILE A 207 7.51 -1.21 4.84
CA ILE A 207 7.53 -0.20 3.77
C ILE A 207 8.92 0.47 3.72
N ILE A 208 9.36 1.01 4.87
CA ILE A 208 10.62 1.76 5.00
C ILE A 208 11.81 0.89 4.58
N GLY A 209 11.83 -0.36 5.05
CA GLY A 209 12.91 -1.32 4.90
C GLY A 209 13.91 -1.23 6.06
N LEU A 210 14.38 -2.40 6.53
CA LEU A 210 15.26 -2.49 7.71
C LEU A 210 16.55 -1.67 7.58
N ILE A 211 17.15 -1.63 6.39
CA ILE A 211 18.39 -0.87 6.13
C ILE A 211 18.13 0.63 6.31
N ASN A 212 17.04 1.12 5.73
CA ASN A 212 16.63 2.52 5.85
C ASN A 212 16.23 2.86 7.28
N THR A 213 15.51 1.98 7.98
CA THR A 213 15.22 2.16 9.41
C THR A 213 16.48 2.24 10.25
N ARG A 214 17.48 1.38 10.00
CA ARG A 214 18.77 1.44 10.71
C ARG A 214 19.47 2.78 10.46
N ARG A 215 19.50 3.23 9.20
CA ARG A 215 20.10 4.53 8.84
C ARG A 215 19.36 5.69 9.50
N LEU A 216 18.02 5.67 9.48
CA LEU A 216 17.15 6.65 10.14
C LEU A 216 17.45 6.75 11.64
N VAL A 217 17.51 5.62 12.35
CA VAL A 217 17.83 5.58 13.79
C VAL A 217 19.27 6.03 14.06
N SER A 218 20.21 5.72 13.16
CA SER A 218 21.60 6.17 13.30
C SER A 218 21.73 7.69 13.17
N ILE A 219 20.93 8.30 12.29
CA ILE A 219 20.90 9.76 12.07
C ILE A 219 20.09 10.46 13.19
N LEU A 220 18.97 9.86 13.62
CA LEU A 220 18.08 10.37 14.67
C LEU A 220 17.89 9.32 15.79
N PRO A 221 18.85 9.19 16.73
CA PRO A 221 18.82 8.17 17.78
C PRO A 221 17.57 8.23 18.68
N VAL A 222 16.96 9.41 18.81
CA VAL A 222 15.72 9.61 19.59
C VAL A 222 14.56 8.74 19.10
N LEU A 223 14.57 8.32 17.82
CA LEU A 223 13.54 7.47 17.22
C LEU A 223 13.65 6.00 17.63
N GLN A 224 14.76 5.57 18.23
CA GLN A 224 14.96 4.17 18.61
C GLN A 224 13.85 3.64 19.54
N LYS A 225 13.34 4.49 20.43
CA LYS A 225 12.24 4.15 21.36
C LYS A 225 10.88 3.99 20.66
N ASP A 226 10.72 4.60 19.48
CA ASP A 226 9.48 4.60 18.72
C ASP A 226 9.42 3.42 17.72
N VAL A 227 10.55 2.71 17.52
CA VAL A 227 10.63 1.46 16.74
C VAL A 227 9.89 0.33 17.49
N PRO A 228 9.11 -0.52 16.78
CA PRO A 228 8.48 -1.70 17.38
C PRO A 228 9.48 -2.59 18.10
N THR A 229 9.10 -3.10 19.27
CA THR A 229 9.99 -3.79 20.22
C THR A 229 10.71 -4.98 19.58
N GLU A 230 10.04 -5.70 18.68
CA GLU A 230 10.58 -6.83 17.93
C GLU A 230 11.79 -6.47 17.03
N TYR A 231 11.92 -5.21 16.60
CA TYR A 231 13.03 -4.74 15.78
C TYR A 231 14.08 -3.94 16.56
N GLN A 232 13.80 -3.51 17.79
CA GLN A 232 14.69 -2.63 18.56
C GLN A 232 16.10 -3.23 18.73
N ASN A 233 16.20 -4.54 18.95
CA ASN A 233 17.47 -5.25 19.12
C ASN A 233 18.34 -5.23 17.85
N LEU A 234 17.74 -5.04 16.67
CA LEU A 234 18.49 -4.96 15.40
C LEU A 234 19.21 -3.61 15.21
N PHE A 235 18.88 -2.62 16.03
CA PHE A 235 19.38 -1.25 15.91
C PHE A 235 20.11 -0.79 17.18
N GLN A 236 20.30 -1.67 18.16
CA GLN A 236 21.22 -1.45 19.27
C GLN A 236 22.65 -1.59 18.75
N ALA A 237 23.48 -0.58 19.02
CA ALA A 237 24.90 -0.54 18.66
C ALA A 237 25.74 -1.41 19.60
#